data_AF-A0A9P1DBW8-F1
#
_entry.id   AF-A0A9P1DBW8-F1
#
_cell.length_a   1.000
_cell.length_b   1.000
_cell.length_c   1.000
_cell.angle_alpha   90.00
_cell.angle_beta   90.00
_cell.angle_gamma   90.00
#
_symmetry.space_group_name_H-M   'P 1'
#
loop_
_entity.id
_entity.type
_entity.pdbx_description
1 polymer ?
#
loop_
_entity_poly.entity_id
_entity_poly.type
_entity_poly.pdbx_seq_one_letter_code
_entity_poly.pdbx_strand_id
1 'polypeptide(L)'
;MGGLVSAMQWFALLAKLALPLSRWYGNFYIVVLAILLWYKTHVFTYTIDAVAEEAVVLFFFAVLLHSRLALLGRGYGTKRASILMLVTWLGPVVAFIYGFHLSYQVYVLQLDVILASVGLGSLMLEAVLIAVLGLVLADNLAERLVLLLGSGATVAAGVVLGLLHLSLESSTAFPDQDQPTTVSMR
;
A
#
# COMPACT_ATOMS: atom_id res chain seq x y z
N MET A 1 20.73 -28.97 -10.46
CA MET A 1 20.90 -27.55 -10.87
C MET A 1 19.80 -27.02 -11.80
N GLY A 2 19.08 -27.84 -12.59
CA GLY A 2 18.03 -27.34 -13.50
C GLY A 2 16.76 -26.75 -12.83
N GLY A 3 16.35 -27.23 -11.66
CA GLY A 3 15.12 -26.76 -10.99
C GLY A 3 15.21 -25.34 -10.39
N LEU A 4 16.41 -24.92 -9.95
CA LEU A 4 16.63 -23.57 -9.41
C LEU A 4 16.58 -22.51 -10.51
N VAL A 5 17.08 -22.85 -11.70
CA VAL A 5 17.05 -21.99 -12.88
C VAL A 5 15.62 -21.82 -13.40
N SER A 6 14.79 -22.88 -13.39
CA SER A 6 13.39 -22.78 -13.82
C SER A 6 12.56 -21.95 -12.83
N ALA A 7 12.74 -22.12 -11.52
CA ALA A 7 12.05 -21.33 -10.51
C ALA A 7 12.38 -19.83 -10.64
N MET A 8 13.65 -19.47 -10.86
CA MET A 8 14.06 -18.09 -11.08
C MET A 8 13.43 -17.45 -12.31
N GLN A 9 13.27 -18.21 -13.41
CA GLN A 9 12.60 -17.72 -14.60
C GLN A 9 11.12 -17.41 -14.34
N TRP A 10 10.45 -18.24 -13.56
CA TRP A 10 9.06 -18.01 -13.15
C TRP A 10 8.92 -16.75 -12.29
N PHE A 11 9.78 -16.53 -11.30
CA PHE A 11 9.73 -15.30 -10.49
C PHE A 11 10.00 -14.04 -11.31
N ALA A 12 10.95 -14.07 -12.24
CA ALA A 12 11.19 -12.96 -13.15
C ALA A 12 9.99 -12.68 -14.06
N LEU A 13 9.26 -13.71 -14.49
CA LEU A 13 8.05 -13.59 -15.30
C LEU A 13 6.89 -13.01 -14.47
N LEU A 14 6.69 -13.49 -13.25
CA LEU A 14 5.71 -12.95 -12.31
C LEU A 14 5.98 -11.48 -11.98
N ALA A 15 7.25 -11.12 -11.73
CA ALA A 15 7.66 -9.74 -11.49
C ALA A 15 7.39 -8.83 -12.70
N LYS A 16 7.63 -9.33 -13.92
CA LYS A 16 7.33 -8.62 -15.17
C LYS A 16 5.83 -8.45 -15.41
N LEU A 17 5.01 -9.42 -15.01
CA LEU A 17 3.55 -9.33 -15.09
C LEU A 17 2.96 -8.42 -14.01
N ALA A 18 3.57 -8.42 -12.81
CA ALA A 18 3.15 -7.58 -11.71
C ALA A 18 3.28 -6.09 -12.03
N LEU A 19 4.34 -5.66 -12.72
CA LEU A 19 4.56 -4.23 -13.01
C LEU A 19 3.44 -3.54 -13.83
N PRO A 20 2.99 -4.05 -14.99
CA PRO A 20 1.88 -3.44 -15.72
C PRO A 20 0.58 -3.49 -14.92
N LEU A 21 0.36 -4.56 -14.14
CA LEU A 21 -0.81 -4.68 -13.28
C LEU A 21 -0.79 -3.64 -12.16
N SER A 22 0.33 -3.49 -11.44
CA SER A 22 0.53 -2.46 -10.41
C SER A 22 0.37 -1.05 -10.97
N ARG A 23 0.84 -0.81 -12.20
CA ARG A 23 0.68 0.50 -12.86
C ARG A 23 -0.77 0.79 -13.22
N TRP A 24 -1.46 -0.18 -13.82
CA TRP A 24 -2.88 -0.06 -14.14
C TRP A 24 -3.69 0.16 -12.86
N TYR A 25 -3.49 -0.69 -11.85
CA TYR A 25 -4.18 -0.61 -10.57
C TYR A 25 -3.91 0.72 -9.86
N GLY A 26 -2.66 1.18 -9.85
CA GLY A 26 -2.28 2.46 -9.26
C GLY A 26 -3.02 3.65 -9.88
N ASN A 27 -3.10 3.69 -11.21
CA ASN A 27 -3.84 4.73 -11.91
C ASN A 27 -5.34 4.63 -11.68
N PHE A 28 -5.89 3.42 -11.73
CA PHE A 28 -7.29 3.15 -11.41
C PHE A 28 -7.62 3.63 -9.99
N TYR A 29 -6.79 3.30 -9.00
CA TYR A 29 -6.95 3.68 -7.60
C TYR A 29 -6.98 5.21 -7.44
N ILE A 30 -6.02 5.94 -8.04
CA ILE A 30 -5.96 7.40 -7.98
C ILE A 30 -7.23 8.04 -8.57
N VAL A 31 -7.69 7.54 -9.72
CA VAL A 31 -8.90 8.06 -10.39
C VAL A 31 -10.14 7.81 -9.53
N VAL A 32 -10.30 6.60 -8.99
CA VAL A 32 -11.44 6.27 -8.14
C VAL A 32 -11.43 7.11 -6.86
N LEU A 33 -10.27 7.30 -6.22
CA LEU A 33 -10.16 8.17 -5.05
C LEU A 33 -10.50 9.62 -5.36
N ALA A 34 -10.07 10.15 -6.52
CA ALA A 34 -10.45 11.51 -6.92
C ALA A 34 -11.97 11.66 -7.09
N ILE A 35 -12.64 10.64 -7.67
CA ILE A 35 -14.10 10.60 -7.80
C ILE A 35 -14.77 10.49 -6.43
N LEU A 36 -14.23 9.65 -5.53
CA LEU A 36 -14.76 9.48 -4.18
C LEU A 36 -14.58 10.74 -3.35
N LEU A 37 -13.46 11.43 -3.46
CA LEU A 37 -13.25 12.73 -2.80
C LEU A 37 -14.28 13.75 -3.29
N TRP A 38 -14.49 13.85 -4.61
CA TRP A 38 -15.54 14.70 -5.18
C TRP A 38 -16.93 14.31 -4.66
N TYR A 39 -17.26 13.03 -4.64
CA TYR A 39 -18.52 12.52 -4.07
C TYR A 39 -18.68 12.88 -2.59
N LYS A 40 -17.62 12.71 -1.78
CA LYS A 40 -17.61 13.04 -0.35
C LYS A 40 -17.90 14.52 -0.12
N THR A 41 -17.37 15.41 -0.96
CA THR A 41 -17.62 16.86 -0.85
C THR A 41 -19.08 17.26 -1.11
N HIS A 42 -19.85 16.44 -1.83
CA HIS A 42 -21.24 16.74 -2.18
C HIS A 42 -22.27 16.04 -1.31
N VAL A 43 -21.95 14.86 -0.79
CA VAL A 43 -22.90 14.05 -0.02
C VAL A 43 -22.72 14.21 1.48
N PHE A 44 -21.50 14.42 1.96
CA PHE A 44 -21.20 14.57 3.38
C PHE A 44 -20.82 16.00 3.71
N THR A 45 -20.99 16.40 4.97
CA THR A 45 -20.48 17.67 5.50
C THR A 45 -18.97 17.59 5.69
N TYR A 46 -18.24 17.61 4.58
CA TYR A 46 -16.78 17.58 4.57
C TYR A 46 -16.23 19.00 4.81
N THR A 47 -15.37 19.18 5.81
CA THR A 47 -14.71 20.48 6.03
C THR A 47 -13.68 20.73 4.93
N ILE A 48 -13.46 22.00 4.57
CA ILE A 48 -12.48 22.38 3.54
C ILE A 48 -11.08 21.86 3.91
N ASP A 49 -10.73 21.89 5.20
CA ASP A 49 -9.45 21.40 5.70
C ASP A 49 -9.27 19.90 5.44
N ALA A 50 -10.30 19.09 5.69
CA ALA A 50 -10.24 17.66 5.44
C ALA A 50 -10.18 17.35 3.93
N VAL A 51 -10.90 18.11 3.09
CA VAL A 51 -10.80 17.96 1.62
C VAL A 51 -9.37 18.23 1.17
N ALA A 52 -8.77 19.31 1.68
CA ALA A 52 -7.41 19.70 1.33
C ALA A 52 -6.39 18.64 1.78
N GLU A 53 -6.55 18.07 2.97
CA GLU A 53 -5.70 16.99 3.46
C GLU A 53 -5.75 15.77 2.53
N GLU A 54 -6.94 15.24 2.23
CA GLU A 54 -7.08 14.09 1.32
C GLU A 54 -6.55 14.39 -0.08
N ALA A 55 -6.80 15.59 -0.61
CA ALA A 55 -6.31 16.00 -1.92
C ALA A 55 -4.76 16.06 -1.96
N VAL A 56 -4.14 16.59 -0.90
CA VAL A 56 -2.68 16.68 -0.79
C VAL A 56 -2.07 15.28 -0.66
N VAL A 57 -2.65 14.40 0.15
CA VAL A 57 -2.20 13.01 0.28
C VAL A 57 -2.34 12.27 -1.05
N LEU A 58 -3.46 12.45 -1.77
CA LEU A 58 -3.67 11.84 -3.08
C LEU A 58 -2.67 12.35 -4.13
N PHE A 59 -2.35 13.65 -4.11
CA PHE A 59 -1.33 14.23 -4.99
C PHE A 59 0.06 13.64 -4.71
N PHE A 60 0.49 13.60 -3.44
CA PHE A 60 1.76 12.99 -3.07
C PHE A 60 1.80 11.50 -3.41
N PHE A 61 0.69 10.79 -3.20
CA PHE A 61 0.55 9.40 -3.59
C PHE A 61 0.77 9.22 -5.08
N ALA A 62 0.13 10.04 -5.92
CA ALA A 62 0.29 9.98 -7.37
C ALA A 62 1.76 10.18 -7.78
N VAL A 63 2.43 11.22 -7.26
CA VAL A 63 3.85 11.50 -7.56
C VAL A 63 4.75 10.34 -7.10
N LEU A 64 4.55 9.85 -5.87
CA LEU A 64 5.33 8.77 -5.29
C LEU A 64 5.14 7.45 -6.04
N LEU A 65 3.91 7.10 -6.36
CA LEU A 65 3.59 5.86 -7.07
C LEU A 65 4.17 5.88 -8.49
N HIS A 66 4.02 6.98 -9.22
CA HIS A 66 4.56 7.11 -10.57
C HIS A 66 6.09 7.07 -10.57
N SER A 67 6.74 7.79 -9.65
CA SER A 67 8.21 7.78 -9.54
C SER A 67 8.73 6.39 -9.17
N ARG A 68 8.10 5.71 -8.19
CA ARG A 68 8.44 4.34 -7.80
C ARG A 68 8.27 3.35 -8.93
N LEU A 69 7.14 3.38 -9.66
CA LEU A 69 6.89 2.48 -10.81
C LEU A 69 7.81 2.78 -12.00
N ALA A 70 8.21 4.03 -12.21
CA ALA A 70 9.19 4.39 -13.23
C ALA A 70 10.58 3.83 -12.88
N LEU A 71 10.99 3.94 -11.62
CA LEU A 71 12.22 3.34 -11.12
C LEU A 71 12.18 1.81 -11.20
N LEU A 72 11.05 1.18 -10.83
CA LEU A 72 10.90 -0.26 -10.91
C LEU A 72 10.99 -0.77 -12.35
N GLY A 73 10.39 -0.06 -13.30
CA GLY A 73 10.52 -0.38 -14.73
C GLY A 73 11.97 -0.31 -15.21
N ARG A 74 12.72 0.70 -14.76
CA ARG A 74 14.17 0.81 -15.04
C ARG A 74 14.98 -0.28 -14.34
N GLY A 75 14.62 -0.63 -13.11
CA GLY A 75 15.28 -1.68 -12.32
C GLY A 75 15.20 -3.04 -13.01
N TYR A 76 14.02 -3.44 -13.48
CA TYR A 76 13.85 -4.68 -14.23
C TYR A 76 14.56 -4.68 -15.58
N GLY A 77 14.60 -3.54 -16.29
CA GLY A 77 15.27 -3.44 -17.59
C GLY A 77 16.79 -3.47 -17.49
N THR A 78 17.36 -2.79 -16.51
CA THR A 78 18.82 -2.65 -16.34
C THR A 78 19.45 -3.75 -15.50
N LYS A 79 18.64 -4.56 -14.80
CA LYS A 79 19.09 -5.61 -13.87
C LYS A 79 20.08 -5.12 -12.81
N ARG A 80 19.98 -3.85 -12.39
CA ARG A 80 20.84 -3.24 -11.36
C ARG A 80 20.19 -3.31 -9.99
N ALA A 81 20.88 -3.93 -9.02
CA ALA A 81 20.41 -4.03 -7.63
C ALA A 81 20.20 -2.66 -6.97
N SER A 82 21.05 -1.67 -7.27
CA SER A 82 20.97 -0.31 -6.70
C SER A 82 19.64 0.41 -6.98
N ILE A 83 19.03 0.20 -8.16
CA ILE A 83 17.74 0.80 -8.49
C ILE A 83 16.62 0.09 -7.72
N LEU A 84 16.70 -1.23 -7.59
CA LEU A 84 15.73 -2.01 -6.81
C LEU A 84 15.79 -1.64 -5.33
N MET A 85 16.98 -1.37 -4.77
CA MET A 85 17.14 -0.87 -3.40
C MET A 85 16.33 0.42 -3.20
N LEU A 86 16.47 1.40 -4.08
CA LEU A 86 15.70 2.64 -3.99
C LEU A 86 14.19 2.40 -4.04
N VAL A 87 13.73 1.52 -4.93
CA VAL A 87 12.31 1.17 -5.05
C VAL A 87 11.78 0.51 -3.77
N THR A 88 12.57 -0.38 -3.14
CA THR A 88 12.17 -1.04 -1.89
C THR A 88 12.04 -0.05 -0.74
N TRP A 89 12.86 1.00 -0.68
CA TRP A 89 12.76 2.04 0.36
C TRP A 89 11.62 3.03 0.16
N LEU A 90 11.12 3.17 -1.07
CA LEU A 90 9.86 3.91 -1.31
C LEU A 90 8.64 3.08 -0.91
N GLY A 91 8.78 1.76 -0.78
CA GLY A 91 7.68 0.83 -0.44
C GLY A 91 6.97 1.15 0.88
N PRO A 92 7.66 1.34 2.02
CA PRO A 92 7.02 1.66 3.30
C PRO A 92 6.25 2.98 3.27
N VAL A 93 6.73 3.97 2.52
CA VAL A 93 6.06 5.27 2.37
C VAL A 93 4.73 5.10 1.60
N VAL A 94 4.74 4.29 0.53
CA VAL A 94 3.52 3.94 -0.22
C VAL A 94 2.56 3.14 0.67
N ALA A 95 3.07 2.19 1.46
CA ALA A 95 2.27 1.40 2.39
C ALA A 95 1.57 2.29 3.43
N PHE A 96 2.29 3.27 3.98
CA PHE A 96 1.73 4.26 4.91
C PHE A 96 0.57 5.04 4.28
N ILE A 97 0.70 5.49 3.03
CA ILE A 97 -0.39 6.22 2.37
C ILE A 97 -1.60 5.32 2.12
N TYR A 98 -1.43 4.04 1.79
CA TYR A 98 -2.56 3.10 1.78
C TYR A 98 -3.19 2.96 3.17
N GLY A 99 -2.38 2.89 4.24
CA GLY A 99 -2.84 2.89 5.62
C GLY A 99 -3.64 4.15 6.00
N PHE A 100 -3.25 5.31 5.48
CA PHE A 100 -4.01 6.55 5.65
C PHE A 100 -5.43 6.40 5.10
N HIS A 101 -5.58 5.86 3.88
CA HIS A 101 -6.88 5.62 3.26
C HIS A 101 -7.68 4.47 3.90
N LEU A 102 -7.05 3.63 4.73
CA LEU A 102 -7.73 2.57 5.49
C LEU A 102 -8.36 3.08 6.80
N SER A 103 -7.67 3.96 7.52
CA SER A 103 -7.99 4.22 8.94
C SER A 103 -8.00 5.68 9.36
N TYR A 104 -7.43 6.59 8.57
CA TYR A 104 -7.20 7.99 9.00
C TYR A 104 -8.06 9.01 8.26
N GLN A 105 -8.94 8.59 7.34
CA GLN A 105 -9.90 9.49 6.71
C GLN A 105 -11.03 9.87 7.67
N VAL A 106 -11.59 11.08 7.51
CA VAL A 106 -12.73 11.54 8.32
C VAL A 106 -13.97 10.69 8.04
N TYR A 107 -14.22 10.39 6.76
CA TYR A 107 -15.26 9.47 6.34
C TYR A 107 -14.63 8.34 5.52
N VAL A 108 -14.61 7.15 6.11
CA VAL A 108 -14.09 5.93 5.48
C VAL A 108 -15.26 5.22 4.80
N LEU A 109 -15.25 5.15 3.45
CA LEU A 109 -16.23 4.34 2.73
C LEU A 109 -15.74 2.90 2.61
N GLN A 110 -16.68 1.95 2.54
CA GLN A 110 -16.37 0.54 2.29
C GLN A 110 -15.54 0.34 1.00
N LEU A 111 -15.78 1.18 -0.01
CA LEU A 111 -15.01 1.14 -1.25
C LEU A 111 -13.56 1.60 -1.04
N ASP A 112 -13.32 2.62 -0.19
CA ASP A 112 -11.96 3.08 0.16
C ASP A 112 -11.18 1.94 0.84
N VAL A 113 -11.84 1.23 1.78
CA VAL A 113 -11.24 0.11 2.51
C VAL A 113 -10.86 -1.03 1.57
N ILE A 114 -11.76 -1.45 0.70
CA ILE A 114 -11.52 -2.55 -0.25
C ILE A 114 -10.35 -2.19 -1.18
N LEU A 115 -10.38 -0.99 -1.77
CA LEU A 115 -9.35 -0.54 -2.69
C LEU A 115 -7.98 -0.37 -1.99
N ALA A 116 -7.96 0.19 -0.79
CA ALA A 116 -6.71 0.38 -0.06
C ALA A 116 -6.15 -0.97 0.41
N SER A 117 -7.00 -1.92 0.83
CA SER A 117 -6.59 -3.28 1.22
C SER A 117 -5.99 -4.06 0.05
N VAL A 118 -6.64 -4.03 -1.12
CA VAL A 118 -6.13 -4.68 -2.34
C VAL A 118 -4.82 -4.03 -2.78
N GLY A 119 -4.74 -2.69 -2.71
CA GLY A 119 -3.52 -1.94 -3.01
C GLY A 119 -2.35 -2.32 -2.10
N LEU A 120 -2.60 -2.38 -0.80
CA LEU A 120 -1.62 -2.77 0.22
C LEU A 120 -1.16 -4.22 0.04
N GLY A 121 -2.07 -5.15 -0.18
CA GLY A 121 -1.75 -6.55 -0.47
C GLY A 121 -0.90 -6.70 -1.73
N SER A 122 -1.23 -5.97 -2.80
CA SER A 122 -0.44 -5.97 -4.04
C SER A 122 0.97 -5.42 -3.83
N LEU A 123 1.12 -4.37 -3.02
CA LEU A 123 2.40 -3.77 -2.67
C LEU A 123 3.28 -4.74 -1.86
N MET A 124 2.70 -5.45 -0.90
CA MET A 124 3.41 -6.46 -0.10
C MET A 124 3.89 -7.62 -0.98
N LEU A 125 3.04 -8.12 -1.88
CA LEU A 125 3.43 -9.16 -2.82
C LEU A 125 4.55 -8.69 -3.75
N GLU A 126 4.45 -7.46 -4.27
CA GLU A 126 5.49 -6.88 -5.11
C GLU A 126 6.81 -6.73 -4.36
N ALA A 127 6.78 -6.32 -3.08
CA ALA A 127 7.97 -6.23 -2.25
C ALA A 127 8.67 -7.59 -2.09
N VAL A 128 7.92 -8.67 -1.89
CA VAL A 128 8.48 -10.04 -1.83
C VAL A 128 9.12 -10.43 -3.17
N LEU A 129 8.46 -10.15 -4.30
CA LEU A 129 9.01 -10.45 -5.63
C LEU A 129 10.30 -9.66 -5.90
N ILE A 130 10.35 -8.38 -5.52
CA ILE A 130 11.54 -7.54 -5.65
C ILE A 130 12.66 -8.05 -4.75
N ALA A 131 12.36 -8.49 -3.52
CA ALA A 131 13.36 -9.08 -2.63
C ALA A 131 14.01 -10.32 -3.27
N VAL A 132 13.20 -11.26 -3.77
CA VAL A 132 13.69 -12.49 -4.40
C VAL A 132 14.55 -12.16 -5.63
N LEU A 133 14.07 -11.27 -6.51
CA LEU A 133 14.85 -10.88 -7.69
C LEU A 133 16.14 -10.13 -7.30
N GLY A 134 16.05 -9.22 -6.34
CA GLY A 134 17.17 -8.43 -5.87
C GLY A 134 18.27 -9.28 -5.27
N LEU A 135 17.93 -10.32 -4.50
CA LEU A 135 18.90 -11.27 -3.95
C LEU A 135 19.72 -11.99 -5.02
N VAL A 136 19.11 -12.27 -6.17
CA VAL A 136 19.78 -12.88 -7.32
C VAL A 136 20.71 -11.89 -8.01
N LEU A 137 20.30 -10.62 -8.11
CA LEU A 137 21.04 -9.58 -8.82
C LEU A 137 22.12 -8.89 -7.98
N ALA A 138 22.09 -9.05 -6.66
CA ALA A 138 23.02 -8.40 -5.76
C ALA A 138 24.39 -9.11 -5.74
N ASP A 139 25.42 -8.32 -6.03
CA ASP A 139 26.80 -8.79 -6.17
C ASP A 139 27.50 -8.98 -4.81
N ASN A 140 27.01 -8.30 -3.77
CA ASN A 140 27.59 -8.33 -2.42
C ASN A 140 26.53 -8.48 -1.32
N LEU A 141 27.00 -8.81 -0.11
CA LEU A 141 26.13 -9.02 1.07
C LEU A 141 25.40 -7.73 1.47
N ALA A 142 26.03 -6.57 1.34
CA ALA A 142 25.44 -5.29 1.74
C ALA A 142 24.19 -4.96 0.91
N GLU A 143 24.26 -5.11 -0.40
CA GLU A 143 23.12 -4.93 -1.31
C GLU A 143 21.98 -5.89 -0.98
N ARG A 144 22.29 -7.16 -0.70
CA ARG A 144 21.29 -8.17 -0.29
C ARG A 144 20.58 -7.74 0.98
N LEU A 145 21.33 -7.30 2.00
CA LEU A 145 20.76 -6.84 3.26
C LEU A 145 19.87 -5.61 3.06
N VAL A 146 20.30 -4.62 2.29
CA VAL A 146 19.49 -3.42 2.04
C VAL A 146 18.20 -3.74 1.31
N LEU A 147 18.24 -4.63 0.31
CA LEU A 147 17.05 -5.09 -0.41
C LEU A 147 16.08 -5.84 0.50
N LEU A 148 16.60 -6.73 1.33
CA LEU A 148 15.82 -7.48 2.32
C LEU A 148 15.18 -6.55 3.35
N LEU A 149 15.94 -5.57 3.85
CA LEU A 149 15.44 -4.61 4.83
C LEU A 149 14.36 -3.71 4.24
N GLY A 150 14.56 -3.15 3.05
CA GLY A 150 13.55 -2.29 2.41
C GLY A 150 12.27 -3.07 2.08
N SER A 151 12.41 -4.28 1.54
CA SER A 151 11.25 -5.14 1.22
C SER A 151 10.55 -5.62 2.49
N GLY A 152 11.32 -6.06 3.49
CA GLY A 152 10.82 -6.48 4.79
C GLY A 152 10.09 -5.36 5.53
N ALA A 153 10.62 -4.13 5.49
CA ALA A 153 9.96 -2.96 6.05
C ALA A 153 8.62 -2.67 5.34
N THR A 154 8.54 -2.85 4.03
CA THR A 154 7.29 -2.67 3.28
C THR A 154 6.24 -3.69 3.71
N VAL A 155 6.64 -4.96 3.79
CA VAL A 155 5.75 -6.05 4.23
C VAL A 155 5.30 -5.84 5.68
N ALA A 156 6.23 -5.52 6.58
CA ALA A 156 5.94 -5.26 7.98
C ALA A 156 4.98 -4.07 8.14
N ALA A 157 5.20 -2.97 7.42
CA ALA A 157 4.29 -1.82 7.42
C ALA A 157 2.88 -2.24 6.96
N GLY A 158 2.78 -3.01 5.87
CA GLY A 158 1.48 -3.49 5.39
C GLY A 158 0.74 -4.38 6.39
N VAL A 159 1.44 -5.32 7.03
CA VAL A 159 0.86 -6.17 8.08
C VAL A 159 0.41 -5.33 9.27
N VAL A 160 1.26 -4.44 9.78
CA VAL A 160 0.94 -3.60 10.95
C VAL A 160 -0.26 -2.72 10.67
N LEU A 161 -0.31 -2.06 9.50
CA LEU A 161 -1.43 -1.19 9.13
C LEU A 161 -2.73 -1.98 8.93
N GLY A 162 -2.66 -3.17 8.32
CA GLY A 162 -3.82 -4.04 8.19
C GLY A 162 -4.34 -4.54 9.55
N LEU A 163 -3.46 -4.95 10.45
CA LEU A 163 -3.84 -5.37 11.80
C LEU A 163 -4.40 -4.21 12.64
N LEU A 164 -3.81 -3.02 12.51
CA LEU A 164 -4.31 -1.82 13.16
C LEU A 164 -5.74 -1.51 12.73
N HIS A 165 -6.01 -1.58 11.41
CA HIS A 165 -7.36 -1.38 10.88
C HIS A 165 -8.36 -2.39 11.47
N LEU A 166 -8.03 -3.69 11.48
CA LEU A 166 -8.88 -4.73 12.07
C LEU A 166 -9.11 -4.54 13.59
N SER A 167 -8.11 -4.02 14.30
CA SER A 167 -8.22 -3.72 15.73
C SER A 167 -9.13 -2.52 16.02
N LEU A 168 -9.17 -1.54 15.11
CA LEU A 168 -10.07 -0.39 15.21
C LEU A 168 -11.52 -0.83 14.93
N GLU A 169 -11.73 -1.66 13.91
CA GLU A 169 -13.06 -2.22 13.60
C GLU A 169 -13.64 -3.01 14.79
N SER A 170 -12.85 -3.90 15.41
CA SER A 170 -13.31 -4.72 16.53
C SER A 170 -13.67 -3.91 17.78
N SER A 171 -13.00 -2.78 18.00
CA SER A 171 -13.26 -1.87 19.13
C SER A 171 -14.58 -1.11 18.97
N THR A 172 -15.04 -0.87 17.74
CA THR A 172 -16.31 -0.19 17.46
C THR A 172 -17.53 -1.11 17.46
N ALA A 173 -17.32 -2.44 17.46
CA ALA A 173 -18.38 -3.44 17.36
C ALA A 173 -19.07 -3.79 18.70
N PHE A 174 -18.62 -3.24 19.84
CA PHE A 174 -19.25 -3.42 21.15
C PHE A 174 -19.63 -2.07 21.78
N PRO A 175 -20.77 -1.46 21.40
CA PRO A 175 -21.45 -0.58 22.34
C PRO A 175 -22.05 -1.46 23.45
N ASP A 176 -21.57 -1.27 24.67
CA ASP A 176 -22.13 -1.83 25.91
C ASP A 176 -23.67 -1.72 25.87
N GLN A 177 -24.34 -2.86 25.75
CA GLN A 177 -25.81 -2.96 25.76
C GLN A 177 -26.38 -3.06 27.20
N ASP A 178 -25.58 -2.79 28.23
CA ASP A 178 -25.93 -2.96 29.64
C ASP A 178 -25.84 -1.65 30.45
N GLN A 179 -26.54 -0.59 30.03
CA GLN A 179 -26.97 0.45 30.97
C GLN A 179 -28.49 0.40 31.16
N PRO A 180 -29.00 -0.18 32.26
CA PRO A 180 -30.40 -0.05 32.61
C PRO A 180 -30.68 1.42 32.96
N THR A 181 -31.45 2.09 32.11
CA THR A 181 -32.01 3.42 32.37
C THR A 181 -32.84 3.37 33.65
N THR A 182 -32.29 3.88 34.74
CA THR A 182 -33.08 4.21 35.93
C THR A 182 -33.88 5.47 35.62
N VAL A 183 -35.14 5.26 35.25
CA VAL A 183 -36.16 6.30 35.16
C VAL A 183 -36.39 6.84 36.58
N SER A 184 -35.77 7.96 36.91
CA SER A 184 -36.12 8.75 38.09
C SER A 184 -37.30 9.65 37.73
N MET A 185 -38.53 9.21 38.07
CA MET A 185 -39.67 10.10 38.19
C MET A 185 -39.45 11.07 39.35
N ARG A 186 -39.32 12.37 39.05
CA ARG A 186 -39.73 13.48 39.91
C ARG A 186 -40.24 14.63 39.07
#